data_AF-A0A0K2AWJ2-F1
#
_entry.id   AF-A0A0K2AWJ2-F1
#
_cell.length_a   1.000
_cell.length_b   1.000
_cell.length_c   1.000
_cell.angle_alpha   90.00
_cell.angle_beta   90.00
_cell.angle_gamma   90.00
#
_symmetry.space_group_name_H-M   'P 1'
#
loop_
_entity.id
_entity.type
_entity.pdbx_description
1 polymer ?
#
loop_
_entity_poly.entity_id
_entity_poly.type
_entity_poly.pdbx_seq_one_letter_code
_entity_poly.pdbx_strand_id
1 'polypeptide(L)'
;MGTNGSTMLEPLRQGLPPLDPAAVSNAASCALPPRYEAVGEARRFTRKTLDGWDTGDRFDDVCLVVSELVTNALRHALPADTPRHGERHGPVRLHLMRWSDRLVCAVRDPSHDSPVARATDDFSAESGRGLFLVDSFSDSWGWHPLAGTLNGKVVWALFRLRHPGDRTARCYE
;
A
#
# COMPACT_ATOMS: atom_id res chain seq x y z
N MET A 1 -17.60 12.06 -20.11
CA MET A 1 -17.05 10.69 -20.20
C MET A 1 -15.91 10.55 -19.20
N GLY A 2 -16.18 10.16 -17.96
CA GLY A 2 -15.15 10.10 -16.91
C GLY A 2 -15.63 9.31 -15.70
N THR A 3 -15.62 7.98 -15.81
CA THR A 3 -16.01 7.05 -14.72
C THR A 3 -14.91 6.03 -14.40
N ASN A 4 -13.66 6.29 -14.80
CA ASN A 4 -12.55 5.36 -14.55
C ASN A 4 -12.03 5.37 -13.09
N GLY A 5 -12.52 6.28 -12.24
CA GLY A 5 -12.17 6.29 -10.82
C GLY A 5 -12.91 5.23 -10.00
N SER A 6 -14.20 5.01 -10.27
CA SER A 6 -15.07 4.20 -9.41
C SER A 6 -14.79 2.70 -9.48
N THR A 7 -14.42 2.18 -10.65
CA THR A 7 -14.12 0.74 -10.83
C THR A 7 -12.74 0.35 -10.27
N MET A 8 -11.82 1.32 -10.10
CA MET A 8 -10.50 1.06 -9.49
C MET A 8 -10.57 0.92 -7.98
N LEU A 9 -11.57 1.53 -7.34
CA LEU A 9 -11.74 1.57 -5.88
C LEU A 9 -12.54 0.37 -5.36
N GLU A 10 -13.42 -0.19 -6.17
CA GLU A 10 -14.35 -1.26 -5.77
C GLU A 10 -13.69 -2.47 -5.08
N PRO A 11 -12.52 -2.96 -5.52
CA PRO A 11 -11.82 -4.07 -4.85
C PRO A 11 -11.09 -3.63 -3.57
N LEU A 12 -10.72 -2.34 -3.47
CA LEU A 12 -10.16 -1.75 -2.26
C LEU A 12 -11.24 -1.50 -1.19
N ARG A 13 -12.52 -1.36 -1.58
CA ARG A 13 -13.66 -1.11 -0.68
C ARG A 13 -13.90 -2.20 0.33
N GLN A 14 -13.69 -3.46 -0.06
CA GLN A 14 -14.01 -4.58 0.82
C GLN A 14 -13.03 -4.69 1.97
N GLY A 15 -11.82 -4.14 1.82
CA GLY A 15 -10.79 -4.24 2.83
C GLY A 15 -10.40 -3.01 3.59
N LEU A 16 -10.70 -1.83 3.05
CA LEU A 16 -10.42 -0.60 3.76
C LEU A 16 -11.41 -0.38 4.90
N PRO A 17 -11.00 0.34 5.96
CA PRO A 17 -11.96 0.90 6.91
C PRO A 17 -13.01 1.71 6.13
N PRO A 18 -14.22 1.93 6.69
CA PRO A 18 -15.33 2.54 5.98
C PRO A 18 -14.99 3.99 5.57
N LEU A 19 -14.34 4.13 4.41
CA LEU A 19 -13.95 5.38 3.78
C LEU A 19 -14.87 5.57 2.58
N ASP A 20 -15.57 6.70 2.53
CA ASP A 20 -16.43 7.02 1.40
C ASP A 20 -15.58 7.23 0.13
N PRO A 21 -15.69 6.36 -0.88
CA PRO A 21 -14.92 6.48 -2.12
C PRO A 21 -15.23 7.76 -2.90
N ALA A 22 -16.43 8.33 -2.73
CA ALA A 22 -16.81 9.58 -3.37
C ALA A 22 -16.09 10.79 -2.75
N ALA A 23 -15.57 10.66 -1.53
CA ALA A 23 -14.85 11.69 -0.81
C ALA A 23 -13.33 11.69 -1.09
N VAL A 24 -12.84 10.82 -1.98
CA VAL A 24 -11.43 10.82 -2.40
C VAL A 24 -11.11 12.12 -3.12
N SER A 25 -10.21 12.93 -2.56
CA SER A 25 -9.77 14.19 -3.15
C SER A 25 -8.74 13.98 -4.26
N ASN A 26 -7.86 12.99 -4.10
CA ASN A 26 -6.82 12.66 -5.08
C ASN A 26 -6.53 11.16 -5.10
N ALA A 27 -6.22 10.63 -6.28
CA ALA A 27 -5.79 9.25 -6.44
C ALA A 27 -4.69 9.14 -7.50
N ALA A 28 -3.75 8.22 -7.29
CA ALA A 28 -2.71 7.88 -8.24
C ALA A 28 -2.41 6.38 -8.18
N SER A 29 -2.01 5.79 -9.31
CA SER A 29 -1.56 4.39 -9.33
C SER A 29 -0.42 4.16 -10.30
N CYS A 30 0.42 3.16 -10.01
CA CYS A 30 1.44 2.69 -10.93
C CYS A 30 1.51 1.16 -10.93
N ALA A 31 1.77 0.58 -12.09
CA ALA A 31 2.10 -0.83 -12.22
C ALA A 31 3.60 -1.00 -12.01
N LEU A 32 3.99 -2.04 -11.27
CA LEU A 32 5.35 -2.35 -10.92
C LEU A 32 5.78 -3.62 -11.66
N PRO A 33 6.93 -3.63 -12.36
CA PRO A 33 7.44 -4.83 -12.98
C PRO A 33 7.82 -5.86 -11.90
N PRO A 34 7.73 -7.17 -12.19
CA PRO A 34 8.05 -8.22 -11.24
C PRO A 34 9.58 -8.35 -11.09
N ARG A 35 10.22 -7.36 -10.46
CA ARG A 35 11.65 -7.31 -10.16
C ARG A 35 11.89 -6.42 -8.95
N TYR A 36 12.84 -6.77 -8.08
CA TYR A 36 13.02 -6.08 -6.79
C TYR A 36 13.44 -4.60 -6.93
N GLU A 37 14.06 -4.20 -8.05
CA GLU A 37 14.41 -2.81 -8.30
C GLU A 37 13.15 -1.92 -8.46
N ALA A 38 11.98 -2.51 -8.72
CA ALA A 38 10.70 -1.80 -8.74
C ALA A 38 10.33 -1.19 -7.37
N VAL A 39 10.93 -1.64 -6.26
CA VAL A 39 10.76 -0.99 -4.95
C VAL A 39 11.24 0.45 -4.98
N GLY A 40 12.37 0.73 -5.64
CA GLY A 40 12.88 2.09 -5.82
C GLY A 40 11.95 2.95 -6.68
N GLU A 41 11.32 2.35 -7.69
CA GLU A 41 10.32 3.01 -8.54
C GLU A 41 9.06 3.35 -7.75
N ALA A 42 8.56 2.42 -6.93
CA ALA A 42 7.43 2.64 -6.03
C ALA A 42 7.67 3.78 -5.04
N ARG A 43 8.87 3.81 -4.42
CA ARG A 43 9.26 4.89 -3.50
C ARG A 43 9.32 6.25 -4.21
N ARG A 44 9.91 6.30 -5.41
CA ARG A 44 10.01 7.56 -6.19
C ARG A 44 8.64 8.06 -6.64
N PHE A 45 7.78 7.14 -7.10
CA PHE A 45 6.39 7.44 -7.43
C PHE A 45 5.67 8.03 -6.23
N THR A 46 5.76 7.37 -5.07
CA THR A 46 5.14 7.82 -3.83
C THR A 46 5.61 9.22 -3.44
N ARG A 47 6.92 9.49 -3.49
CA ARG A 47 7.48 10.83 -3.29
C ARG A 47 6.83 11.88 -4.15
N LYS A 48 6.93 11.68 -5.46
CA LYS A 48 6.41 12.65 -6.42
C LYS A 48 4.91 12.90 -6.24
N THR A 49 4.15 11.85 -5.94
CA THR A 49 2.70 11.97 -5.71
C THR A 49 2.40 12.75 -4.44
N LEU A 50 3.05 12.42 -3.31
CA LEU A 50 2.78 13.07 -2.03
C LEU A 50 3.26 14.53 -2.01
N ASP A 51 4.37 14.84 -2.69
CA ASP A 51 4.83 16.21 -2.91
C ASP A 51 3.79 17.02 -3.71
N GLY A 52 3.25 16.44 -4.78
CA GLY A 52 2.20 17.07 -5.59
C GLY A 52 0.87 17.22 -4.86
N TRP A 53 0.66 16.48 -3.76
CA TRP A 53 -0.52 16.57 -2.92
C TRP A 53 -0.30 17.43 -1.67
N ASP A 54 0.89 17.97 -1.43
CA ASP A 54 1.20 18.75 -0.22
C ASP A 54 0.88 17.96 1.07
N THR A 55 1.41 16.73 1.13
CA THR A 55 1.03 15.74 2.16
C THR A 55 1.96 15.77 3.38
N GLY A 56 2.30 16.95 3.91
CA GLY A 56 2.91 17.17 5.23
C GLY A 56 4.07 16.26 5.68
N ASP A 57 4.25 16.14 7.01
CA ASP A 57 5.46 15.57 7.66
C ASP A 57 5.51 14.02 7.71
N ARG A 58 4.55 13.28 7.12
CA ARG A 58 4.47 11.80 7.18
C ARG A 58 5.14 11.10 5.98
N PHE A 59 5.84 11.87 5.16
CA PHE A 59 6.36 11.41 3.88
C PHE A 59 7.29 10.18 4.01
N ASP A 60 8.22 10.20 4.96
CA ASP A 60 9.21 9.14 5.14
C ASP A 60 8.57 7.83 5.65
N ASP A 61 7.63 7.94 6.60
CA ASP A 61 6.87 6.79 7.11
C ASP A 61 6.08 6.11 5.98
N VAL A 62 5.41 6.90 5.15
CA VAL A 62 4.64 6.36 4.02
C VAL A 62 5.56 5.67 3.02
N CYS A 63 6.71 6.26 2.71
CA CYS A 63 7.67 5.65 1.80
C CYS A 63 8.29 4.35 2.33
N LEU A 64 8.55 4.29 3.64
CA LEU A 64 9.01 3.07 4.31
C LEU A 64 7.96 1.96 4.13
N VAL A 65 6.71 2.23 4.55
CA VAL A 65 5.61 1.27 4.48
C VAL A 65 5.34 0.83 3.05
N VAL A 66 5.35 1.74 2.08
CA VAL A 66 5.21 1.38 0.65
C VAL A 66 6.33 0.44 0.21
N SER A 67 7.57 0.69 0.64
CA SER A 67 8.71 -0.17 0.29
C SER A 67 8.53 -1.58 0.84
N GLU A 68 8.07 -1.71 2.08
CA GLU A 68 7.80 -3.02 2.71
C GLU A 68 6.63 -3.76 2.05
N LEU A 69 5.52 -3.07 1.78
CA LEU A 69 4.35 -3.65 1.11
C LEU A 69 4.70 -4.13 -0.30
N VAL A 70 5.45 -3.33 -1.07
CA VAL A 70 5.88 -3.69 -2.43
C VAL A 70 6.90 -4.81 -2.41
N THR A 71 7.84 -4.81 -1.47
CA THR A 71 8.83 -5.90 -1.33
C THR A 71 8.12 -7.22 -1.03
N ASN A 72 7.15 -7.21 -0.11
CA ASN A 72 6.33 -8.40 0.16
C ASN A 72 5.55 -8.84 -1.08
N ALA A 73 4.87 -7.92 -1.77
CA ALA A 73 4.14 -8.24 -3.00
C ALA A 73 5.04 -8.86 -4.08
N LEU A 74 6.22 -8.29 -4.33
CA LEU A 74 7.17 -8.79 -5.33
C LEU A 74 7.75 -10.15 -4.94
N ARG A 75 8.04 -10.38 -3.66
CA ARG A 75 8.49 -11.68 -3.15
C ARG A 75 7.50 -12.80 -3.48
N HIS A 76 6.20 -12.51 -3.45
CA HIS A 76 5.14 -13.48 -3.76
C HIS A 76 4.74 -13.50 -5.24
N ALA A 77 4.95 -12.40 -5.97
CA ALA A 77 4.66 -12.31 -7.40
C ALA A 77 5.76 -12.91 -8.28
N LEU A 78 7.00 -12.97 -7.78
CA LEU A 78 8.12 -13.61 -8.46
C LEU A 78 7.98 -15.15 -8.37
N PRO A 79 8.11 -15.89 -9.48
CA PRO A 79 8.10 -17.35 -9.45
C PRO A 79 9.28 -17.87 -8.63
N ALA A 80 9.03 -18.72 -7.63
CA ALA A 80 10.08 -19.43 -6.90
C ALA A 80 10.44 -20.71 -7.66
N ASP A 81 11.51 -20.70 -8.49
CA ASP A 81 12.20 -21.81 -9.19
C ASP A 81 11.35 -22.92 -9.86
N THR A 82 10.04 -22.83 -9.80
CA THR A 82 9.03 -23.77 -10.28
C THR A 82 7.93 -22.93 -10.90
N PRO A 83 7.70 -23.02 -12.22
CA PRO A 83 6.57 -22.37 -12.83
C PRO A 83 5.29 -22.98 -12.24
N ARG A 84 4.59 -22.21 -11.40
CA ARG A 84 3.20 -22.48 -11.06
C ARG A 84 2.44 -22.42 -12.38
N HIS A 85 2.05 -23.58 -12.89
CA HIS A 85 1.60 -23.79 -14.27
C HIS A 85 0.56 -22.74 -14.72
N GLY A 86 0.81 -22.08 -15.85
CA GLY A 86 -0.23 -21.38 -16.64
C GLY A 86 -0.81 -20.09 -16.04
N GLU A 87 -0.42 -19.68 -14.84
CA GLU A 87 -0.92 -18.45 -14.22
C GLU A 87 -0.22 -17.23 -14.84
N ARG A 88 -0.96 -16.45 -15.64
CA ARG A 88 -0.54 -15.09 -15.98
C ARG A 88 -0.58 -14.27 -14.69
N HIS A 89 0.54 -14.21 -13.97
CA HIS A 89 0.66 -13.34 -12.82
C HIS A 89 0.46 -11.88 -13.28
N GLY A 90 -0.67 -11.28 -12.89
CA GLY A 90 -0.93 -9.87 -13.14
C GLY A 90 0.13 -9.00 -12.45
N PRO A 91 0.43 -7.80 -12.98
CA PRO A 91 1.46 -6.94 -12.40
C PRO A 91 1.08 -6.53 -10.99
N VAL A 92 2.09 -6.43 -10.11
CA VAL A 92 1.94 -5.75 -8.82
C VAL A 92 1.54 -4.31 -9.10
N ARG A 93 0.56 -3.78 -8.36
CA ARG A 93 0.07 -2.43 -8.56
C ARG A 93 -0.01 -1.67 -7.24
N LEU A 94 0.63 -0.51 -7.20
CA LEU A 94 0.54 0.42 -6.09
C LEU A 94 -0.55 1.46 -6.38
N HIS A 95 -1.37 1.72 -5.37
CA HIS A 95 -2.41 2.75 -5.35
C HIS A 95 -2.19 3.68 -4.16
N LEU A 96 -2.30 4.97 -4.42
CA LEU A 96 -2.31 6.02 -3.42
C LEU A 96 -3.64 6.74 -3.51
N MET A 97 -4.29 6.96 -2.38
CA MET A 97 -5.61 7.57 -2.32
C MET A 97 -5.67 8.51 -1.13
N ARG A 98 -6.08 9.74 -1.37
CA ARG A 98 -6.14 10.79 -0.36
C ARG A 98 -7.57 11.24 -0.15
N TRP A 99 -7.91 11.39 1.12
CA TRP A 99 -9.04 12.14 1.64
C TRP A 99 -8.51 13.38 2.37
N SER A 100 -9.42 14.25 2.84
CA SER A 100 -9.07 15.48 3.57
C SER A 100 -8.09 15.25 4.72
N ASP A 101 -8.25 14.17 5.48
CA ASP A 101 -7.50 13.88 6.71
C ASP A 101 -6.86 12.49 6.72
N ARG A 102 -6.88 11.77 5.59
CA ARG A 102 -6.38 10.40 5.47
C ARG A 102 -5.65 10.17 4.17
N LEU A 103 -4.63 9.32 4.23
CA LEU A 103 -3.96 8.73 3.08
C LEU A 103 -4.02 7.22 3.21
N VAL A 104 -4.34 6.55 2.12
CA VAL A 104 -4.27 5.09 2.01
C VAL A 104 -3.27 4.73 0.92
N CYS A 105 -2.37 3.81 1.26
CA CYS A 105 -1.48 3.15 0.32
C CYS A 105 -1.92 1.70 0.20
N ALA A 106 -2.23 1.24 -1.01
CA ALA A 106 -2.67 -0.13 -1.25
C ALA A 106 -1.83 -0.79 -2.35
N VAL A 107 -1.36 -2.00 -2.10
CA VAL A 107 -0.60 -2.82 -3.04
C VAL A 107 -1.42 -4.04 -3.38
N ARG A 108 -1.76 -4.20 -4.66
CA ARG A 108 -2.35 -5.41 -5.20
C ARG A 108 -1.26 -6.29 -5.76
N ASP A 109 -1.36 -7.58 -5.47
CA ASP A 109 -0.46 -8.61 -5.98
C ASP A 109 -1.24 -9.88 -6.33
N PRO A 110 -0.70 -10.75 -7.20
CA PRO A 110 -1.42 -11.93 -7.69
C PRO A 110 -1.47 -13.08 -6.68
N SER A 111 -0.82 -12.97 -5.50
CA SER A 111 -0.81 -14.04 -4.51
C SER A 111 -2.15 -14.15 -3.78
N HIS A 112 -2.51 -15.38 -3.45
CA HIS A 112 -3.64 -15.72 -2.58
C HIS A 112 -3.20 -15.97 -1.13
N ASP A 113 -1.89 -15.98 -0.87
CA ASP A 113 -1.36 -16.27 0.45
C ASP A 113 -1.67 -15.10 1.38
N SER A 114 -2.18 -15.37 2.60
CA SER A 114 -2.33 -14.32 3.61
C SER A 114 -0.97 -13.68 3.92
N PRO A 115 -0.87 -12.35 4.06
CA PRO A 115 0.29 -11.74 4.70
C PRO A 115 0.37 -12.27 6.14
N VAL A 116 1.48 -12.95 6.47
CA VAL A 116 1.71 -13.50 7.81
C VAL A 116 2.72 -12.61 8.51
N ALA A 117 2.27 -11.86 9.52
CA ALA A 117 3.17 -11.26 10.49
C ALA A 117 3.74 -12.39 11.34
N ARG A 118 5.00 -12.79 11.14
CA ARG A 118 5.64 -13.77 12.03
C ARG A 118 5.97 -13.08 13.34
N ALA A 119 5.49 -13.66 14.44
CA ALA A 119 5.94 -13.30 15.78
C ALA A 119 7.46 -13.48 15.86
N THR A 120 8.10 -12.49 16.45
CA THR A 120 9.55 -12.29 16.50
C THR A 120 10.23 -13.32 17.41
N ASP A 121 10.57 -14.50 16.89
CA ASP A 121 11.50 -15.43 17.58
C ASP A 121 12.85 -15.59 16.86
N ASP A 122 12.97 -15.11 15.61
CA ASP A 122 14.23 -15.13 14.85
C ASP A 122 14.56 -13.74 14.28
N PHE A 123 15.31 -12.95 15.05
CA PHE A 123 15.82 -11.64 14.61
C PHE A 123 16.82 -11.73 13.45
N SER A 124 17.27 -12.94 13.09
CA SER A 124 18.15 -13.25 11.96
C SER A 124 17.40 -13.46 10.64
N ALA A 125 16.07 -13.69 10.68
CA ALA A 125 15.26 -13.90 9.50
C ALA A 125 14.68 -12.56 8.98
N GLU A 126 15.21 -12.06 7.85
CA GLU A 126 14.64 -10.90 7.13
C GLU A 126 13.15 -11.09 6.75
N SER A 127 12.67 -12.33 6.69
CA SER A 127 11.31 -12.73 6.26
C SER A 127 10.15 -12.36 7.20
N GLY A 128 10.36 -11.59 8.27
CA GLY A 128 9.29 -11.22 9.21
C GLY A 128 9.17 -9.72 9.56
N ARG A 129 10.20 -8.91 9.25
CA ARG A 129 10.26 -7.50 9.67
C ARG A 129 9.31 -6.59 8.89
N GLY A 130 9.01 -6.93 7.64
CA GLY A 130 8.26 -6.03 6.76
C GLY A 130 6.87 -5.68 7.31
N LEU A 131 6.08 -6.66 7.74
CA LEU A 131 4.76 -6.38 8.32
C LEU A 131 4.84 -5.75 9.71
N PHE A 132 5.89 -6.03 10.48
CA PHE A 132 6.14 -5.33 11.74
C PHE A 132 6.40 -3.83 11.52
N LEU A 133 7.16 -3.47 10.48
CA LEU A 133 7.37 -2.08 10.09
C LEU A 133 6.07 -1.43 9.57
N VAL A 134 5.28 -2.17 8.78
CA VAL A 134 3.95 -1.70 8.35
C VAL A 134 3.07 -1.39 9.58
N ASP A 135 3.01 -2.30 10.54
CA ASP A 135 2.24 -2.16 11.78
C ASP A 135 2.74 -0.98 12.64
N SER A 136 4.05 -0.79 12.74
CA SER A 136 4.66 0.23 13.59
C SER A 136 4.53 1.66 13.04
N PHE A 137 4.53 1.83 11.71
CA PHE A 137 4.59 3.15 11.07
C PHE A 137 3.26 3.61 10.45
N SER A 138 2.30 2.70 10.24
CA SER A 138 0.94 3.04 9.81
C SER A 138 0.00 3.26 11.00
N ASP A 139 -1.08 4.01 10.79
CA ASP A 139 -2.13 4.15 11.82
C ASP A 139 -3.05 2.91 11.86
N SER A 140 -3.17 2.21 10.73
CA SER A 140 -3.90 0.94 10.59
C SER A 140 -3.48 0.29 9.28
N TRP A 141 -3.54 -1.04 9.22
CA TRP A 141 -3.31 -1.77 7.99
C TRP A 141 -4.18 -3.02 7.94
N GLY A 142 -4.28 -3.62 6.77
CA GLY A 142 -5.01 -4.86 6.57
C GLY A 142 -4.81 -5.44 5.18
N TRP A 143 -5.52 -6.51 4.89
CA TRP A 143 -5.46 -7.15 3.57
C TRP A 143 -6.78 -7.83 3.26
N HIS A 144 -7.13 -7.92 1.98
CA HIS A 144 -8.33 -8.61 1.51
C HIS A 144 -8.06 -9.43 0.25
N PRO A 145 -8.62 -10.65 0.13
CA PRO A 145 -8.55 -11.43 -1.09
C PRO A 145 -9.42 -10.78 -2.18
N LEU A 146 -8.94 -10.86 -3.43
CA LEU A 146 -9.65 -10.37 -4.61
C LEU A 146 -10.13 -11.56 -5.44
N ALA A 147 -11.43 -11.62 -5.70
CA ALA A 147 -12.05 -12.65 -6.53
C ALA A 147 -12.39 -12.13 -7.94
N GLY A 148 -12.75 -13.03 -8.85
CA GLY A 148 -13.21 -12.70 -10.19
C GLY A 148 -12.08 -12.28 -11.15
N THR A 149 -12.32 -11.26 -11.97
CA THR A 149 -11.40 -10.84 -13.05
C THR A 149 -10.09 -10.23 -12.56
N LEU A 150 -10.03 -9.81 -11.30
CA LEU A 150 -8.83 -9.21 -10.72
C LEU A 150 -7.90 -10.28 -10.16
N ASN A 151 -8.41 -11.24 -9.39
CA ASN A 151 -7.63 -12.30 -8.76
C ASN A 151 -6.48 -11.79 -7.83
N GLY A 152 -6.01 -12.64 -6.92
CA GLY A 152 -4.95 -12.31 -5.96
C GLY A 152 -5.46 -11.64 -4.68
N LYS A 153 -4.74 -10.65 -4.17
CA LYS A 153 -5.08 -9.92 -2.95
C LYS A 153 -4.69 -8.45 -3.01
N VAL A 154 -5.19 -7.68 -2.06
CA VAL A 154 -4.70 -6.34 -1.76
C VAL A 154 -4.27 -6.23 -0.31
N VAL A 155 -3.10 -5.65 -0.07
CA VAL A 155 -2.62 -5.25 1.26
C VAL A 155 -2.59 -3.73 1.30
N TRP A 156 -3.08 -3.12 2.37
CA TRP A 156 -3.20 -1.68 2.49
C TRP A 156 -2.73 -1.18 3.84
N ALA A 157 -2.29 0.09 3.87
CA ALA A 157 -1.94 0.83 5.07
C ALA A 157 -2.58 2.22 5.02
N LEU A 158 -3.08 2.66 6.17
CA LEU A 158 -3.75 3.94 6.39
C LEU A 158 -2.88 4.85 7.24
N PHE A 159 -2.85 6.12 6.86
CA PHE A 159 -2.16 7.19 7.56
C PHE A 159 -3.14 8.33 7.83
N ARG A 160 -3.17 8.82 9.06
CA ARG A 160 -3.86 10.05 9.41
C ARG A 160 -2.99 11.24 9.01
N LEU A 161 -3.54 12.09 8.16
CA LEU A 161 -2.90 13.33 7.76
C LEU A 161 -3.27 14.40 8.78
N ARG A 162 -2.25 15.10 9.30
CA ARG A 162 -2.50 16.28 10.12
C ARG A 162 -2.94 17.42 9.22
N HIS A 163 -3.97 18.14 9.62
CA HIS A 163 -4.32 19.37 8.92
C HIS A 163 -3.20 20.41 9.13
N PRO A 164 -2.90 21.26 8.12
CA PRO A 164 -1.92 22.34 8.25
C PRO A 164 -2.18 23.29 9.44
N GLY A 165 -3.43 23.35 9.92
CA GLY A 165 -3.83 24.16 11.09
C GLY A 165 -3.56 23.53 12.47
N ASP A 166 -3.14 22.25 12.53
CA ASP A 166 -2.94 21.53 13.80
C ASP A 166 -1.54 21.76 14.41
N ARG A 167 -0.76 22.68 13.83
CA ARG A 167 0.59 23.04 14.30
C ARG A 167 0.60 23.93 15.56
N THR A 168 -0.55 24.38 16.04
CA THR A 168 -0.67 25.25 17.22
C THR A 168 -1.35 24.54 18.39
N ALA A 169 -0.65 23.61 19.03
CA ALA A 169 -0.91 23.19 20.42
C ALA A 169 0.31 22.49 21.03
N ARG A 170 1.49 23.13 20.92
CA ARG A 170 2.59 22.92 21.86
C ARG A 170 3.12 24.28 22.29
N CYS A 171 2.28 25.00 23.02
CA CYS A 171 2.71 26.02 23.96
C CYS A 171 2.19 25.61 25.34
N TYR A 172 3.08 25.73 26.33
CA TYR A 172 2.91 25.57 27.79
C TYR A 172 2.93 24.11 28.28
N GLU A 173 3.79 23.70 29.22
CA GLU A 173 4.63 24.39 30.22
C GLU A 173 6.03 23.77 30.33
#